data_AF-A0A3C1CEK8-F1
#
_entry.id   AF-A0A3C1CEK8-F1
#
_cell.length_a   1.000
_cell.length_b   1.000
_cell.length_c   1.000
_cell.angle_alpha   90.00
_cell.angle_beta   90.00
_cell.angle_gamma   90.00
#
_symmetry.space_group_name_H-M   'P 1'
#
loop_
_entity.id
_entity.type
_entity.pdbx_description
1 polymer ?
#
loop_
_entity_poly.entity_id
_entity_poly.type
_entity_poly.pdbx_seq_one_letter_code
_entity_poly.pdbx_strand_id
1 'polypeptide(L)' 'QRFLSQPFNVGEAFTGLKGVTVPVTETVESFEALLHGELDDVPEQAFLNVGGAESVLAKAKTLQGAE' A
#
# COMPACT_ATOMS: atom_id res chain seq x y z
N GLN A 1 9.54 -2.36 6.54
CA GLN A 1 9.08 -3.70 6.06
C GLN A 1 7.56 -3.83 5.87
N ARG A 2 6.75 -2.75 5.96
CA ARG A 2 5.28 -2.86 5.93
C ARG A 2 4.69 -3.02 4.51
N PHE A 3 5.40 -2.52 3.50
CA PHE A 3 4.95 -2.45 2.11
C PHE A 3 4.72 -3.81 1.42
N LEU A 4 5.30 -4.90 1.94
CA LEU A 4 5.06 -6.26 1.42
C LEU A 4 3.68 -6.83 1.81
N SER A 5 2.94 -6.13 2.66
CA SER A 5 1.62 -6.56 3.13
C SER A 5 0.54 -6.15 2.12
N GLN A 6 -0.08 -7.13 1.47
CA GLN A 6 -1.21 -6.93 0.56
C GLN A 6 -2.46 -7.68 1.02
N PRO A 7 -3.68 -7.14 0.79
CA PRO A 7 -4.91 -7.87 1.06
C PRO A 7 -5.10 -8.98 0.02
N PHE A 8 -5.21 -10.22 0.49
CA PHE A 8 -5.44 -11.37 -0.38
C PHE A 8 -6.94 -11.57 -0.66
N ASN A 9 -7.29 -11.92 -1.90
CA ASN A 9 -8.67 -12.25 -2.30
C ASN A 9 -9.29 -13.35 -1.41
N VAL A 10 -8.50 -14.34 -1.01
CA VAL A 10 -8.95 -15.42 -0.11
C VAL A 10 -9.11 -14.97 1.34
N GLY A 11 -8.43 -13.88 1.73
CA GLY A 11 -8.47 -13.31 3.08
C GLY A 11 -9.66 -12.38 3.31
N GLU A 12 -10.40 -12.01 2.27
CA GLU A 12 -11.53 -11.09 2.33
C GLU A 12 -12.62 -11.59 3.29
N ALA A 13 -12.90 -12.90 3.29
CA ALA A 13 -13.87 -13.53 4.19
C ALA A 13 -13.54 -13.37 5.69
N PHE A 14 -12.27 -13.16 6.04
CA PHE A 14 -11.81 -13.06 7.43
C PHE A 14 -11.48 -11.64 7.85
N THR A 15 -11.04 -10.80 6.91
CA THR A 15 -10.54 -9.45 7.19
C THR A 15 -11.54 -8.36 6.81
N GLY A 16 -12.51 -8.66 5.94
CA GLY A 16 -13.39 -7.67 5.34
C GLY A 16 -12.68 -6.71 4.37
N LEU A 17 -11.38 -6.89 4.14
CA LEU A 17 -10.59 -6.09 3.21
C LEU A 17 -10.68 -6.72 1.82
N LYS A 18 -11.09 -5.93 0.84
CA LYS A 18 -11.15 -6.36 -0.56
C LYS A 18 -9.75 -6.74 -1.04
N GLY A 19 -9.62 -7.94 -1.59
CA GLY A 19 -8.35 -8.38 -2.13
C GLY A 19 -7.89 -7.56 -3.33
N VAL A 20 -6.58 -7.37 -3.46
CA VAL A 20 -5.96 -6.60 -4.55
C VAL A 20 -4.91 -7.47 -5.22
N THR A 21 -4.84 -7.38 -6.55
CA THR A 21 -3.79 -8.02 -7.35
C THR A 21 -3.02 -6.93 -8.06
N VAL A 22 -1.71 -6.95 -7.92
CA VAL A 22 -0.80 -5.93 -8.46
C VAL A 22 0.03 -6.58 -9.58
N PRO A 23 0.10 -5.97 -10.77
CA PRO A 23 1.00 -6.42 -11.82
C PRO A 23 2.47 -6.35 -11.39
N VAL A 24 3.31 -7.20 -11.98
CA VAL A 24 4.75 -7.23 -11.68
C VAL A 24 5.42 -5.89 -12.03
N THR A 25 5.02 -5.27 -13.14
CA THR A 25 5.58 -3.97 -13.57
C THR A 25 5.32 -2.88 -12.53
N GLU A 26 4.08 -2.75 -12.05
CA GLU A 26 3.69 -1.78 -11.02
C GLU A 26 4.37 -2.07 -9.68
N THR A 27 4.61 -3.34 -9.37
CA THR A 27 5.37 -3.75 -8.18
C THR A 27 6.79 -3.22 -8.25
N VAL A 28 7.49 -3.42 -9.38
CA VAL A 28 8.87 -2.96 -9.57
C VAL A 28 8.96 -1.44 -9.47
N GLU A 29 8.06 -0.71 -10.15
CA GLU A 29 8.00 0.76 -10.11
C GLU A 29 7.74 1.27 -8.69
N SER A 30 6.84 0.62 -7.94
CA SER A 30 6.55 1.03 -6.56
C SER A 30 7.72 0.80 -5.61
N PHE A 31 8.48 -0.29 -5.81
CA PHE A 31 9.70 -0.54 -5.04
C PHE A 31 10.83 0.42 -5.41
N GLU A 32 10.94 0.82 -6.68
CA GLU A 32 11.90 1.84 -7.12
C GLU A 32 11.59 3.19 -6.45
N ALA A 33 10.34 3.64 -6.48
CA ALA A 33 9.91 4.86 -5.81
C ALA A 33 10.16 4.84 -4.29
N LEU A 34 9.95 3.67 -3.65
CA LEU A 34 10.27 3.47 -2.23
C LEU A 34 11.77 3.61 -1.95
N LEU A 35 12.63 3.08 -2.84
CA LEU A 35 14.09 3.15 -2.68
C LEU A 35 14.64 4.54 -3.00
N HIS A 36 13.99 5.30 -3.88
CA HIS A 36 14.34 6.67 -4.21
C HIS A 36 13.88 7.69 -3.15
N GLY A 37 13.12 7.26 -2.14
CA GLY A 37 12.63 8.12 -1.06
C GLY A 37 11.41 8.96 -1.43
N GLU A 38 10.74 8.66 -2.56
CA GLU A 38 9.55 9.41 -3.01
C GLU A 38 8.34 9.23 -2.09
N LEU A 39 8.38 8.22 -1.22
CA LEU A 39 7.33 7.88 -0.25
C LEU A 39 7.79 8.13 1.21
N ASP A 40 8.83 8.92 1.44
CA ASP A 40 9.32 9.14 2.82
C ASP A 40 8.41 10.05 3.66
N ASP A 41 7.59 10.88 3.00
CA ASP A 41 6.68 11.83 3.66
C ASP A 41 5.37 11.19 4.17
N VAL A 42 5.12 9.92 3.85
CA VAL A 42 3.89 9.22 4.24
C VAL A 42 4.07 8.40 5.52
N PRO A 43 3.04 8.36 6.40
CA PRO A 43 3.14 7.63 7.67
C PRO A 43 3.29 6.13 7.45
N GLU A 44 4.04 5.44 8.31
CA GLU A 44 4.28 3.99 8.21
C GLU A 44 2.99 3.14 8.12
N GLN A 45 1.90 3.62 8.72
CA GLN A 45 0.59 2.95 8.67
C GLN A 45 -0.02 2.92 7.28
N ALA A 46 0.35 3.87 6.41
CA ALA A 46 -0.12 3.91 5.03
C ALA A 46 0.43 2.75 4.20
N PHE A 47 1.54 2.13 4.60
CA PHE A 47 2.17 1.01 3.90
C PHE A 47 1.58 -0.36 4.24
N LEU A 48 0.59 -0.44 5.13
CA LEU A 48 0.01 -1.72 5.56
C LEU A 48 -1.20 -2.08 4.69
N ASN A 49 -1.26 -3.32 4.19
CA ASN A 49 -2.38 -3.85 3.40
C ASN A 49 -2.68 -2.98 2.17
N VAL A 50 -1.65 -2.76 1.37
CA VAL A 50 -1.69 -1.95 0.14
C VAL A 50 -1.23 -2.80 -1.05
N GLY A 51 -1.67 -2.42 -2.25
CA GLY A 51 -1.20 -3.04 -3.49
C GLY A 51 0.12 -2.43 -3.97
N GLY A 52 0.06 -1.16 -4.40
CA GLY A 52 1.19 -0.41 -4.94
C GLY A 52 1.37 0.96 -4.30
N ALA A 53 2.26 1.77 -4.87
CA ALA A 53 2.58 3.12 -4.38
C ALA A 53 1.36 4.05 -4.36
N GLU A 54 0.47 4.01 -5.36
CA GLU A 54 -0.76 4.81 -5.36
C GLU A 54 -1.67 4.48 -4.17
N SER A 55 -1.77 3.20 -3.81
CA SER A 55 -2.57 2.77 -2.66
C SER A 55 -2.01 3.32 -1.35
N VAL A 56 -0.68 3.41 -1.24
CA VAL A 56 0.00 4.04 -0.09
C VAL A 56 -0.37 5.52 0.00
N LEU A 57 -0.26 6.27 -1.10
CA LEU A 57 -0.57 7.70 -1.14
C LEU A 57 -2.05 7.96 -0.82
N ALA A 58 -2.95 7.17 -1.40
CA ALA A 58 -4.38 7.26 -1.11
C ALA A 58 -4.67 7.01 0.38
N LYS A 59 -4.05 5.99 0.96
CA LYS A 59 -4.21 5.64 2.38
C LYS A 59 -3.60 6.70 3.30
N ALA A 60 -2.43 7.23 2.96
CA ALA A 60 -1.81 8.34 3.68
C ALA A 60 -2.72 9.57 3.72
N LYS A 61 -3.35 9.92 2.59
CA LYS A 61 -4.32 11.02 2.52
C LYS A 61 -5.54 10.78 3.42
N THR A 62 -6.05 9.55 3.49
CA THR A 62 -7.16 9.23 4.41
C THR A 62 -6.75 9.32 5.87
N LEU A 63 -5.51 8.98 6.21
CA LEU A 63 -5.00 9.07 7.58
C LEU A 63 -4.73 10.52 8.00
N GLN A 64 -4.21 11.35 7.08
CA GLN A 64 -3.98 12.79 7.31
C GLN A 64 -5.28 13.60 7.36
N GLY A 65 -6.32 13.18 6.66
CA GLY A 65 -7.65 13.80 6.71
C GLY A 65 -8.55 13.31 7.85
N ALA A 66 -8.08 12.35 8.66
CA ALA A 66 -8.81 11.82 9.82
C ALA A 66 -8.37 12.48 11.15
N GLU A 67 -7.55 13.54 11.09
CA GLU A 67 -7.30 14.48 12.19
C GLU A 67 -8.32 15.64 12.21
#